data_AF-A0A913WZE1-F1
#
_entry.id   AF-A0A913WZE1-F1
#
_cell.length_a   1.000
_cell.length_b   1.000
_cell.length_c   1.000
_cell.angle_alpha   90.00
_cell.angle_beta   90.00
_cell.angle_gamma   90.00
#
_symmetry.space_group_name_H-M   'P 1'
#
loop_
_entity.id
_entity.type
_entity.pdbx_description
1 polymer ?
#
loop_
_entity_poly.entity_id
_entity_poly.type
_entity_poly.pdbx_seq_one_letter_code
_entity_poly.pdbx_strand_id
1 'polypeptide(L)'
;MKRSIAFFALMTITCILEITFNHAQDKRISTSHNGTDDCPQPRVGTCSCTYCRGKLCQVLCSGLDAMPRKLSLTVTHLEITQGSIQQVPKDYFLNHTSMFVLKIVCNHLSAKFRPPKNVRVL
;
A
#
# COMPACT_ATOMS: atom_id res chain seq x y z
N MET A 1 -28.92 -44.93 8.39
CA MET A 1 -27.73 -44.33 7.74
C MET A 1 -28.04 -42.87 7.41
N LYS A 2 -27.61 -41.94 8.27
CA LYS A 2 -27.79 -40.49 8.05
C LYS A 2 -26.65 -39.99 7.16
N ARG A 3 -26.97 -39.54 5.95
CA ARG A 3 -26.04 -38.85 5.06
C ARG A 3 -25.87 -37.42 5.58
N SER A 4 -24.78 -37.17 6.31
CA SER A 4 -24.34 -35.81 6.60
C SER A 4 -23.69 -35.22 5.36
N ILE A 5 -24.46 -34.41 4.62
CA ILE A 5 -23.93 -33.53 3.59
C ILE A 5 -23.23 -32.40 4.35
N ALA A 6 -21.91 -32.49 4.45
CA ALA A 6 -21.09 -31.37 4.88
C ALA A 6 -21.22 -30.28 3.81
N PHE A 7 -22.10 -29.31 4.05
CA PHE A 7 -22.10 -28.04 3.37
C PHE A 7 -20.80 -27.33 3.74
N PHE A 8 -19.72 -27.61 3.02
CA PHE A 8 -18.59 -26.68 2.91
C PHE A 8 -19.12 -25.45 2.18
N ALA A 9 -19.78 -24.58 2.94
CA ALA A 9 -20.11 -23.25 2.48
C ALA A 9 -18.79 -22.59 2.10
N LEU A 10 -18.64 -22.35 0.79
CA LEU A 10 -17.69 -21.45 0.18
C LEU A 10 -17.39 -20.29 1.14
N MET A 11 -16.18 -20.27 1.71
CA MET A 11 -15.60 -19.06 2.28
C MET A 11 -15.37 -18.10 1.11
N THR A 12 -16.41 -17.39 0.72
CA THR A 12 -16.31 -16.25 -0.18
C THR A 12 -15.48 -15.20 0.55
N ILE A 13 -14.19 -15.17 0.26
CA ILE A 13 -13.28 -14.08 0.58
C ILE A 13 -13.88 -12.84 -0.08
N THR A 14 -14.72 -12.11 0.64
CA THR A 14 -15.26 -10.83 0.22
C THR A 14 -14.22 -9.76 0.52
N CYS A 15 -13.14 -9.81 -0.27
CA CYS A 15 -12.15 -8.75 -0.39
C CYS A 15 -12.77 -7.64 -1.26
N ILE A 16 -13.60 -6.78 -0.68
CA ILE A 16 -14.20 -5.67 -1.43
C ILE A 16 -13.72 -4.35 -0.84
N LEU A 17 -12.50 -3.99 -1.22
CA LEU A 17 -12.11 -2.61 -1.49
C LEU A 17 -10.79 -2.68 -2.28
N GLU A 18 -10.85 -2.79 -3.60
CA GLU A 18 -9.69 -2.54 -4.44
C GLU A 18 -9.62 -1.04 -4.71
N ILE A 19 -8.50 -0.40 -4.35
CA ILE A 19 -8.24 0.99 -4.73
C ILE A 19 -6.91 0.96 -5.51
N THR A 20 -6.89 1.05 -6.83
CA THR A 20 -5.66 0.97 -7.68
C THR A 20 -5.33 2.34 -8.27
N PHE A 21 -4.12 2.65 -8.74
CA PHE A 21 -3.77 4.05 -9.10
C PHE A 21 -2.79 4.09 -10.29
N ASN A 22 -2.94 5.02 -11.23
CA ASN A 22 -2.05 5.22 -12.39
C ASN A 22 -1.89 6.72 -12.67
N HIS A 23 -0.66 7.18 -12.91
CA HIS A 23 -0.36 8.58 -13.24
C HIS A 23 0.66 8.66 -14.38
N ALA A 24 0.44 9.59 -15.31
CA ALA A 24 1.39 9.96 -16.35
C ALA A 24 2.41 10.95 -15.78
N GLN A 25 3.69 10.58 -15.68
CA GLN A 25 4.71 11.43 -15.06
C GLN A 25 5.10 12.61 -15.95
N ASP A 26 5.12 13.82 -15.35
CA ASP A 26 5.86 14.96 -15.88
C ASP A 26 7.24 15.04 -15.19
N LYS A 27 8.25 15.38 -15.99
CA LYS A 27 9.66 14.99 -15.82
C LYS A 27 10.39 15.97 -14.89
N ARG A 28 10.80 15.56 -13.67
CA ARG A 28 11.81 16.32 -12.88
C ARG A 28 12.89 15.45 -12.24
N ILE A 29 14.04 16.11 -12.08
CA ILE A 29 15.43 15.63 -12.03
C ILE A 29 15.77 14.94 -10.71
N SER A 30 16.61 13.91 -10.77
CA SER A 30 17.00 13.03 -9.66
C SER A 30 18.37 13.39 -9.11
N THR A 31 18.45 13.66 -7.81
CA THR A 31 19.68 13.61 -7.03
C THR A 31 19.73 12.26 -6.29
N SER A 32 20.79 11.49 -6.55
CA SER A 32 21.04 10.15 -6.02
C SER A 32 21.49 10.21 -4.56
N HIS A 33 20.83 9.45 -3.67
CA HIS A 33 21.33 9.13 -2.33
C HIS A 33 21.70 7.63 -2.27
N ASN A 34 22.93 7.35 -1.84
CA ASN A 34 23.48 6.01 -1.62
C ASN A 34 22.87 5.40 -0.34
N GLY A 35 22.11 4.32 -0.48
CA GLY A 35 21.60 3.52 0.63
C GLY A 35 21.10 2.15 0.16
N THR A 36 21.87 1.10 0.41
CA THR A 36 21.32 -0.22 0.70
C THR A 36 20.52 -0.09 2.01
N ASP A 37 19.24 -0.49 2.07
CA ASP A 37 18.40 -0.66 3.30
C ASP A 37 17.21 0.32 3.58
N ASP A 38 16.53 0.86 2.56
CA ASP A 38 15.37 1.77 2.76
C ASP A 38 13.97 1.13 2.61
N CYS A 39 13.87 -0.20 2.77
CA CYS A 39 12.55 -0.84 2.72
C CYS A 39 11.87 -0.82 4.11
N PRO A 40 10.58 -0.46 4.22
CA PRO A 40 9.90 -0.45 5.51
C PRO A 40 9.95 -1.82 6.20
N GLN A 41 10.26 -1.80 7.49
CA GLN A 41 10.20 -2.99 8.34
C GLN A 41 9.09 -2.84 9.36
N PRO A 42 7.87 -3.31 9.05
CA PRO A 42 6.74 -3.24 9.97
C PRO A 42 6.89 -4.25 11.09
N ARG A 43 6.18 -4.03 12.21
CA ARG A 43 6.12 -5.01 13.31
C ARG A 43 5.18 -6.18 12.98
N VAL A 44 4.16 -5.92 12.17
CA VAL A 44 3.16 -6.89 11.73
C VAL A 44 3.08 -6.86 10.21
N GLY A 45 3.05 -8.05 9.60
CA GLY A 45 3.06 -8.21 8.15
C GLY A 45 4.46 -8.10 7.54
N THR A 46 4.50 -7.95 6.23
CA THR A 46 5.74 -7.91 5.45
C THR A 46 5.68 -6.79 4.43
N CYS A 47 6.85 -6.26 4.07
CA CYS A 47 7.02 -5.34 2.96
C CYS A 47 8.21 -5.78 2.11
N SER A 48 8.09 -5.59 0.79
CA SER A 48 9.16 -5.76 -0.19
C SER A 48 9.27 -4.50 -1.04
N CYS A 49 10.49 -4.22 -1.49
CA CYS A 49 10.79 -3.02 -2.24
C CYS A 49 11.54 -3.36 -3.51
N THR A 50 11.11 -2.76 -4.61
CA THR A 50 11.68 -2.97 -5.93
C THR A 50 12.08 -1.63 -6.54
N TYR A 51 13.23 -1.60 -7.20
CA TYR A 51 13.76 -0.45 -7.95
C TYR A 51 14.07 0.83 -7.14
N CYS A 52 14.02 0.79 -5.81
CA CYS A 52 14.16 1.97 -4.95
C CYS A 52 15.52 2.71 -4.96
N ARG A 53 16.51 2.23 -5.73
CA ARG A 53 17.75 2.94 -6.03
C ARG A 53 17.67 3.83 -7.29
N GLY A 54 16.53 3.86 -7.97
CA GLY A 54 16.28 4.63 -9.18
C GLY A 54 15.16 5.67 -9.02
N LYS A 55 14.57 6.08 -10.15
CA LYS A 55 13.46 7.06 -10.18
C LYS A 55 12.10 6.46 -9.84
N LEU A 56 12.01 5.13 -9.82
CA LEU A 56 10.80 4.38 -9.55
C LEU A 56 11.07 3.53 -8.32
N CYS A 57 10.36 3.77 -7.23
CA CYS A 57 10.43 2.95 -6.03
C CYS A 57 9.05 2.37 -5.78
N GLN A 58 8.94 1.05 -5.92
CA GLN A 58 7.72 0.30 -5.68
C GLN A 58 7.84 -0.42 -4.34
N VAL A 59 6.85 -0.22 -3.49
CA VAL A 59 6.76 -0.84 -2.17
C VAL A 59 5.47 -1.64 -2.12
N LEU A 60 5.60 -2.93 -1.89
CA LEU A 60 4.50 -3.86 -1.75
C LEU A 60 4.47 -4.36 -0.31
N CYS A 61 3.36 -4.20 0.38
CA CYS A 61 3.18 -4.66 1.74
C CYS A 61 1.95 -5.55 1.85
N SER A 62 1.99 -6.50 2.78
CA SER A 62 0.88 -7.40 3.09
C SER A 62 0.77 -7.65 4.59
N GLY A 63 -0.46 -7.83 5.10
CA GLY A 63 -0.66 -8.22 6.50
C GLY A 63 -0.45 -7.11 7.53
N LEU A 64 -0.41 -5.83 7.11
CA LEU A 64 -0.11 -4.72 8.01
C LEU A 64 -1.29 -4.39 8.94
N ASP A 65 -0.99 -3.99 10.18
CA ASP A 65 -1.96 -3.46 11.16
C ASP A 65 -1.93 -1.92 11.26
N ALA A 66 -0.85 -1.30 10.77
CA ALA A 66 -0.68 0.14 10.68
C ALA A 66 0.09 0.51 9.40
N MET A 67 0.02 1.78 9.00
CA MET A 67 0.83 2.28 7.88
C MET A 67 2.34 2.07 8.14
N PRO A 68 3.11 1.63 7.13
CA PRO A 68 4.53 1.33 7.30
C PRO A 68 5.32 2.57 7.74
N ARG A 69 6.27 2.43 8.66
CA ARG A 69 7.14 3.57 9.03
C ARG A 69 8.36 3.61 8.11
N LYS A 70 8.98 4.78 7.98
CA LYS A 70 10.20 4.99 7.18
C LYS A 70 10.02 4.61 5.71
N LEU A 71 8.85 4.93 5.15
CA LEU A 71 8.65 4.85 3.71
C LEU A 71 9.60 5.83 3.01
N SER A 72 10.30 5.37 1.98
CA SER A 72 11.23 6.23 1.24
C SER A 72 10.48 7.40 0.58
N LEU A 73 11.08 8.59 0.60
CA LEU A 73 10.52 9.78 -0.05
C LEU A 73 10.47 9.66 -1.58
N THR A 74 11.23 8.72 -2.16
CA THR A 74 11.23 8.43 -3.60
C THR A 74 10.17 7.42 -4.03
N VAL A 75 9.35 6.92 -3.09
CA VAL A 75 8.27 5.98 -3.42
C VAL A 75 7.34 6.58 -4.46
N THR A 76 7.21 5.85 -5.55
CA THR A 76 6.30 6.17 -6.64
C THR A 76 5.05 5.31 -6.60
N HIS A 77 5.18 4.06 -6.12
CA HIS A 77 4.09 3.10 -5.99
C HIS A 77 4.11 2.48 -4.60
N LEU A 78 3.01 2.65 -3.87
CA LEU A 78 2.77 1.94 -2.62
C LEU A 78 1.55 1.06 -2.81
N GLU A 79 1.67 -0.24 -2.55
CA GLU A 79 0.56 -1.17 -2.48
C GLU A 79 0.57 -1.87 -1.13
N ILE A 80 -0.56 -1.85 -0.42
CA ILE A 80 -0.76 -2.51 0.87
C ILE A 80 -2.00 -3.39 0.74
N THR A 81 -1.84 -4.68 0.94
CA THR A 81 -2.91 -5.67 0.78
C THR A 81 -3.15 -6.47 2.06
N GLN A 82 -4.34 -7.07 2.18
CA GLN A 82 -4.64 -8.11 3.16
C GLN A 82 -4.24 -7.74 4.60
N GLY A 83 -4.62 -6.54 5.06
CA GLY A 83 -4.24 -6.01 6.36
C GLY A 83 -5.43 -5.68 7.25
N SER A 84 -5.13 -5.11 8.41
CA SER A 84 -6.10 -4.61 9.38
C SER A 84 -5.94 -3.12 9.64
N ILE A 85 -5.30 -2.38 8.72
CA ILE A 85 -5.12 -0.93 8.84
C ILE A 85 -6.48 -0.25 8.91
N GLN A 86 -6.71 0.49 10.00
CA GLN A 86 -7.97 1.20 10.23
C GLN A 86 -7.91 2.68 9.85
N GLN A 87 -6.72 3.28 9.95
CA GLN A 87 -6.53 4.71 9.78
C GLN A 87 -5.20 4.99 9.08
N VAL A 88 -5.23 6.01 8.22
CA VAL A 88 -4.03 6.63 7.67
C VAL A 88 -3.83 7.97 8.39
N PRO A 89 -2.66 8.23 8.98
CA PRO A 89 -2.38 9.52 9.61
C PRO A 89 -2.53 10.67 8.60
N LYS A 90 -3.11 11.80 9.05
CA LYS A 90 -3.48 12.94 8.21
C LYS A 90 -2.35 13.42 7.29
N ASP A 91 -1.12 13.43 7.78
CA ASP A 91 0.05 13.98 7.09
C ASP A 91 1.03 12.91 6.59
N TYR A 92 0.61 11.63 6.59
CA TYR A 92 1.49 10.51 6.24
C TYR A 92 2.09 10.65 4.83
N PHE A 93 1.32 11.18 3.87
CA PHE A 93 1.76 11.36 2.48
C PHE A 93 2.29 12.77 2.18
N LEU A 94 2.39 13.67 3.15
CA LEU A 94 2.74 15.08 2.94
C LEU A 94 4.06 15.25 2.16
N ASN A 95 5.05 14.41 2.49
CA ASN A 95 6.40 14.48 1.91
C ASN A 95 6.63 13.53 0.71
N HIS A 96 5.63 12.73 0.33
CA HIS A 96 5.74 11.73 -0.73
C HIS A 96 5.28 12.33 -2.08
N THR A 97 5.92 13.41 -2.52
CA THR A 97 5.50 14.17 -3.72
C THR A 97 5.66 13.41 -5.04
N SER A 98 6.49 12.37 -5.03
CA SER A 98 6.73 11.49 -6.18
C SER A 98 5.73 10.34 -6.28
N MET A 99 4.91 10.13 -5.25
CA MET A 99 3.95 9.04 -5.19
C MET A 99 2.78 9.32 -6.10
N PHE A 100 2.51 8.35 -6.98
CA PHE A 100 1.46 8.48 -7.95
C PHE A 100 0.59 7.22 -8.05
N VAL A 101 1.01 6.13 -7.41
CA VAL A 101 0.19 4.94 -7.15
C VAL A 101 0.09 4.67 -5.65
N LEU A 102 -1.13 4.55 -5.13
CA LEU A 102 -1.41 4.27 -3.71
C LEU A 102 -2.48 3.19 -3.52
N LYS A 103 -2.14 1.92 -3.70
CA LYS A 103 -3.12 0.83 -3.51
C LYS A 103 -3.24 0.44 -2.03
N ILE A 104 -4.44 0.53 -1.44
CA ILE A 104 -4.70 -0.01 -0.09
C ILE A 104 -5.96 -0.88 -0.14
N VAL A 105 -5.77 -2.19 -0.08
CA VAL A 105 -6.77 -3.19 -0.46
C VAL A 105 -6.94 -4.26 0.60
N CYS A 106 -8.18 -4.73 0.78
CA CYS A 106 -8.53 -5.69 1.82
C CYS A 106 -7.98 -5.24 3.19
N ASN A 107 -8.36 -4.03 3.58
CA ASN A 107 -8.00 -3.40 4.86
C ASN A 107 -9.28 -2.89 5.54
N HIS A 108 -9.16 -2.41 6.77
CA HIS A 108 -10.27 -2.01 7.61
C HIS A 108 -10.40 -0.47 7.68
N LEU A 109 -10.03 0.21 6.59
CA LEU A 109 -9.95 1.67 6.55
C LEU A 109 -11.30 2.30 6.89
N SER A 110 -11.28 3.22 7.85
CA SER A 110 -12.48 3.97 8.20
C SER A 110 -12.97 4.83 7.02
N ALA A 111 -14.28 5.08 6.97
CA ALA A 111 -14.90 5.98 5.98
C ALA A 111 -14.38 7.44 6.04
N LYS A 112 -13.60 7.79 7.06
CA LYS A 112 -12.95 9.11 7.19
C LYS A 112 -11.68 9.22 6.34
N PHE A 113 -11.13 8.11 5.86
CA PHE A 113 -9.94 8.15 5.03
C PHE A 113 -10.20 8.95 3.74
N ARG A 114 -9.34 9.93 3.50
CA ARG A 114 -9.32 10.71 2.26
C ARG A 114 -7.94 10.57 1.63
N PRO A 115 -7.84 10.12 0.38
CA PRO A 115 -6.57 10.07 -0.31
C PRO A 115 -6.01 11.48 -0.54
N PRO A 116 -4.68 11.63 -0.70
CA PRO A 116 -4.06 12.92 -0.98
C PRO A 116 -4.59 13.51 -2.29
N LYS A 117 -4.85 14.83 -2.34
CA LYS A 117 -5.45 15.51 -3.51
C LYS A 117 -4.69 15.32 -4.82
N ASN A 118 -3.38 15.07 -4.75
CA ASN A 118 -2.49 14.94 -5.90
C ASN A 118 -2.30 13.47 -6.33
N VAL A 119 -2.92 12.56 -5.60
CA VAL A 119 -2.93 11.14 -5.90
C VAL A 119 -4.32 10.87 -6.50
N ARG A 120 -4.38 10.32 -7.71
CA ARG A 120 -5.68 9.90 -8.34
C ARG A 120 -6.36 8.86 -7.45
N VAL A 121 -7.54 8.32 -7.72
CA VAL A 121 -8.11 7.18 -6.96
C VAL A 121 -8.72 6.27 -8.00
N LEU A 122 -8.24 5.04 -8.19
CA LEU A 122 -8.90 4.03 -9.04
C LEU A 122 -9.37 2.86 -8.19
#